data_AF-A0AA85BYH9-F1
#
_entry.id   AF-A0AA85BYH9-F1
#
_cell.length_a   1.000
_cell.length_b   1.000
_cell.length_c   1.000
_cell.angle_alpha   90.00
_cell.angle_beta   90.00
_cell.angle_gamma   90.00
#
_symmetry.space_group_name_H-M   'P 1'
#
loop_
_entity.id
_entity.type
_entity.pdbx_description
1 polymer ?
#
loop_
_entity_poly.entity_id
_entity_poly.type
_entity_poly.pdbx_seq_one_letter_code
_entity_poly.pdbx_strand_id
1 'polypeptide(L)'
;MCNVVEIVPDNPIVIMRWDGYQPELPAIMLNSHMDVVPVVEEKWSYPPFSGTITPDGKIYGRGTQDMKSIGIQQLEAIRRLKSRGCNQLRRTVYLTFVPDEELGGVKGMKPFY
;
A
#
# COMPACT_ATOMS: atom_id res chain seq x y z
N MET A 1 -12.45 8.18 -5.05
CA MET A 1 -12.30 9.10 -3.88
C MET A 1 -11.05 8.70 -3.10
N CYS A 2 -10.31 9.65 -2.54
CA CYS A 2 -9.15 9.41 -1.68
C CYS A 2 -9.33 10.19 -0.38
N ASN A 3 -9.32 9.50 0.75
CA ASN A 3 -9.52 10.07 2.08
C ASN A 3 -8.37 9.66 2.99
N VAL A 4 -8.03 10.52 3.94
CA VAL A 4 -7.10 10.20 5.04
C VAL A 4 -7.91 10.18 6.33
N VAL A 5 -7.73 9.13 7.13
CA VAL A 5 -8.39 8.95 8.42
C VAL A 5 -7.32 8.76 9.49
N GLU A 6 -7.44 9.46 10.60
CA GLU A 6 -6.55 9.31 11.76
C GLU A 6 -7.37 8.80 12.95
N ILE A 7 -7.25 7.51 13.24
CA ILE A 7 -7.90 6.90 14.42
C ILE A 7 -7.04 7.11 15.66
N VAL A 8 -5.72 7.01 15.49
CA VAL A 8 -4.72 7.37 16.48
C VAL A 8 -3.94 8.58 15.94
N PRO A 9 -3.71 9.63 16.74
CA PRO A 9 -2.94 10.79 16.30
C PRO A 9 -1.58 10.39 15.71
N ASP A 10 -1.17 11.09 14.65
CA ASP A 10 0.09 10.89 13.91
C ASP A 10 0.20 9.51 13.21
N ASN A 11 -0.88 8.74 13.13
CA ASN A 11 -0.93 7.44 12.46
C ASN A 11 -2.04 7.43 11.39
N PRO A 12 -1.83 8.15 10.27
CA PRO A 12 -2.83 8.27 9.22
C PRO A 12 -3.00 6.98 8.42
N ILE A 13 -4.26 6.64 8.16
CA ILE A 13 -4.68 5.59 7.23
C ILE A 13 -5.19 6.25 5.96
N VAL A 14 -4.60 5.89 4.82
CA VAL A 14 -5.06 6.37 3.50
C VAL A 14 -6.03 5.37 2.90
N ILE A 15 -7.22 5.82 2.53
CA ILE A 15 -8.27 5.01 1.93
C ILE A 15 -8.60 5.55 0.55
N MET A 16 -8.36 4.74 -0.48
CA MET A 16 -8.82 5.02 -1.84
C MET A 16 -10.00 4.12 -2.18
N ARG A 17 -11.05 4.69 -2.75
CA ARG A 17 -12.27 3.97 -3.16
C ARG A 17 -12.48 4.10 -4.66
N TRP A 18 -12.73 2.96 -5.30
CA TRP A 18 -13.24 2.85 -6.66
C TRP A 18 -14.58 2.12 -6.66
N ASP A 19 -15.66 2.85 -6.91
CA ASP A 19 -17.02 2.32 -6.90
C ASP A 19 -17.23 1.25 -7.98
N GLY A 20 -17.85 0.14 -7.55
CA GLY A 20 -18.34 -0.89 -8.45
C GLY A 20 -19.74 -0.56 -8.97
N TYR A 21 -20.19 -1.27 -10.01
CA TYR A 21 -21.53 -1.11 -10.56
C TYR A 21 -22.62 -1.91 -9.81
N GLN A 22 -22.24 -2.78 -8.86
CA GLN A 22 -23.12 -3.50 -7.93
C GLN A 22 -22.69 -3.20 -6.48
N PRO A 23 -23.01 -2.01 -5.92
CA PRO A 23 -22.54 -1.57 -4.61
C PRO A 23 -23.11 -2.38 -3.43
N GLU A 24 -24.19 -3.13 -3.63
CA GLU A 24 -24.80 -4.05 -2.67
C GLU A 24 -23.94 -5.29 -2.40
N LEU A 25 -23.00 -5.59 -3.29
CA LEU A 25 -22.09 -6.70 -3.13
C LEU A 25 -20.94 -6.38 -2.16
N PRO A 26 -20.46 -7.35 -1.37
CA PRO A 26 -19.27 -7.18 -0.55
C PRO A 26 -18.09 -6.60 -1.34
N ALA A 27 -17.47 -5.56 -0.79
CA ALA A 27 -16.33 -4.90 -1.41
C ALA A 27 -15.07 -5.78 -1.35
N ILE A 28 -14.10 -5.46 -2.20
CA ILE A 28 -12.76 -6.04 -2.17
C ILE A 28 -11.84 -5.02 -1.50
N MET A 29 -11.08 -5.44 -0.50
CA MET A 29 -10.04 -4.62 0.14
C MET A 29 -8.67 -5.09 -0.30
N LEU A 30 -7.93 -4.18 -0.93
CA LEU A 30 -6.52 -4.32 -1.24
C LEU A 30 -5.74 -3.56 -0.17
N ASN A 31 -5.24 -4.28 0.83
CA ASN A 31 -4.56 -3.67 1.97
C ASN A 31 -3.04 -3.75 1.82
N SER A 32 -2.35 -2.74 2.34
CA SER A 32 -0.89 -2.70 2.51
C SER A 32 -0.50 -1.80 3.68
N HIS A 33 0.68 -2.04 4.27
CA HIS A 33 1.27 -1.13 5.24
C HIS A 33 2.39 -0.27 4.60
N MET A 34 2.67 0.89 5.20
CA MET A 34 3.62 1.88 4.66
C MET A 34 4.95 1.93 5.41
N ASP A 35 4.93 1.59 6.69
CA ASP A 35 6.10 1.50 7.56
C ASP A 35 6.96 0.29 7.17
N VAL A 36 8.22 0.34 7.59
CA VAL A 36 9.24 -0.67 7.29
C VAL A 36 10.13 -0.81 8.52
N VAL A 37 10.64 -2.01 8.80
CA VAL A 37 11.61 -2.17 9.90
C VAL A 37 12.91 -1.36 9.70
N PRO A 38 13.65 -1.07 10.79
CA PRO A 38 14.97 -0.45 10.73
C PRO A 38 16.02 -1.19 9.88
N VAL A 39 17.16 -0.55 9.70
CA VAL A 39 18.31 -1.06 8.95
C VAL A 39 19.60 -0.85 9.74
N VAL A 40 20.60 -1.68 9.45
CA VAL A 40 22.00 -1.48 9.85
C VAL A 40 22.75 -1.20 8.56
N GLU A 41 22.93 0.07 8.21
CA GLU A 41 23.33 0.51 6.87
C GLU A 41 24.64 -0.12 6.40
N GLU A 42 25.59 -0.35 7.31
CA GLU A 42 26.91 -0.89 7.02
C GLU A 42 26.87 -2.34 6.51
N LYS A 43 25.75 -3.05 6.74
CA LYS A 43 25.53 -4.41 6.25
C LYS A 43 24.88 -4.47 4.88
N TRP A 44 24.51 -3.33 4.31
CA TRP A 44 23.88 -3.27 3.00
C TRP A 44 24.91 -3.11 1.88
N SER A 45 24.73 -3.85 0.80
CA SER A 45 25.53 -3.67 -0.42
C SER A 45 25.20 -2.37 -1.16
N TYR A 46 24.02 -1.79 -0.91
CA TYR A 46 23.53 -0.55 -1.52
C TYR A 46 22.74 0.27 -0.48
N PRO A 47 22.71 1.62 -0.56
CA PRO A 47 21.99 2.43 0.40
C PRO A 47 20.51 2.01 0.53
N PRO A 48 20.03 1.62 1.74
CA PRO A 48 18.77 0.91 1.91
C PRO A 48 17.54 1.72 1.48
N PHE A 49 17.60 3.06 1.48
CA PHE A 49 16.46 3.91 1.11
C PHE A 49 16.60 4.57 -0.26
N SER A 50 17.55 4.11 -1.08
CA SER A 50 17.80 4.66 -2.43
C SER A 50 16.93 4.07 -3.54
N GLY A 51 16.43 2.83 -3.37
CA GLY A 51 15.76 2.10 -4.44
C GLY A 51 16.70 1.76 -5.61
N THR A 52 17.98 1.46 -5.32
CA THR A 52 19.00 1.18 -6.33
C THR A 52 18.57 0.02 -7.24
N ILE A 53 18.69 0.22 -8.55
CA ILE A 53 18.46 -0.81 -9.56
C ILE A 53 19.81 -1.25 -10.12
N THR A 54 20.14 -2.53 -9.98
CA THR A 54 21.39 -3.09 -10.51
C THR A 54 21.31 -3.31 -12.03
N PRO A 55 22.45 -3.47 -12.73
CA PRO A 55 22.45 -3.74 -14.17
C PRO A 55 21.67 -5.02 -14.57
N ASP A 56 21.58 -6.01 -13.68
CA ASP A 56 20.77 -7.23 -13.86
C ASP A 56 19.29 -7.07 -13.43
N GLY A 57 18.86 -5.84 -13.13
CA GLY A 57 17.46 -5.47 -12.90
C GLY A 57 16.92 -5.73 -11.49
N LYS A 58 17.77 -6.06 -10.52
CA LYS A 58 17.35 -6.23 -9.11
C LYS A 58 17.19 -4.87 -8.45
N ILE A 59 16.12 -4.72 -7.67
CA ILE A 59 15.85 -3.50 -6.91
C ILE A 59 16.23 -3.73 -5.44
N TYR A 60 17.21 -2.99 -4.95
CA TYR A 60 17.64 -3.01 -3.56
C TYR A 60 17.07 -1.82 -2.80
N GLY A 61 16.36 -2.13 -1.72
CA GLY A 61 15.91 -1.15 -0.76
C GLY A 61 15.09 -1.77 0.37
N ARG A 62 15.13 -1.17 1.55
CA ARG A 62 14.23 -1.49 2.64
C ARG A 62 12.80 -1.18 2.21
N GLY A 63 11.94 -2.18 2.28
CA GLY A 63 10.56 -2.08 1.87
C GLY A 63 10.25 -2.63 0.48
N THR A 64 11.26 -3.01 -0.33
CA THR A 64 11.00 -3.46 -1.71
C THR A 64 10.22 -4.77 -1.75
N GLN A 65 10.51 -5.72 -0.86
CA GLN A 65 9.70 -6.94 -0.71
C GLN A 65 8.55 -6.74 0.27
N ASP A 66 8.82 -6.07 1.40
CA ASP A 66 7.89 -5.99 2.53
C ASP A 66 7.54 -4.53 2.91
N MET A 67 6.40 -4.00 2.47
CA MET A 67 5.54 -4.53 1.40
C MET A 67 5.25 -3.48 0.32
N LYS A 68 6.15 -2.50 0.14
CA LYS A 68 5.92 -1.37 -0.79
C LYS A 68 5.72 -1.81 -2.23
N SER A 69 6.31 -2.93 -2.65
CA SER A 69 6.03 -3.51 -3.97
C SER A 69 4.56 -3.85 -4.14
N ILE A 70 3.93 -4.48 -3.15
CA ILE A 70 2.51 -4.85 -3.20
C ILE A 70 1.63 -3.60 -3.25
N GLY A 71 1.88 -2.60 -2.40
CA GLY A 71 1.12 -1.35 -2.41
C GLY A 71 1.17 -0.63 -3.77
N ILE A 72 2.35 -0.58 -4.40
CA ILE A 72 2.52 0.01 -5.75
C ILE A 72 1.88 -0.86 -6.83
N GLN A 73 2.00 -2.19 -6.77
CA GLN A 73 1.35 -3.09 -7.72
C GLN A 73 -0.18 -2.93 -7.71
N GLN A 74 -0.79 -2.83 -6.52
CA GLN A 74 -2.23 -2.61 -6.36
C GLN A 74 -2.66 -1.28 -7.01
N LEU A 75 -1.94 -0.19 -6.70
CA LEU A 75 -2.22 1.14 -7.25
C LEU A 75 -2.07 1.18 -8.78
N GLU A 76 -0.96 0.64 -9.29
CA GLU A 76 -0.67 0.62 -10.73
C GLU A 76 -1.60 -0.29 -11.51
N ALA A 77 -2.05 -1.41 -10.94
CA ALA A 77 -3.05 -2.27 -11.58
C ALA A 77 -4.37 -1.51 -11.79
N ILE A 78 -4.84 -0.79 -10.77
CA ILE A 78 -6.05 0.03 -10.85
C ILE A 78 -5.87 1.18 -11.85
N ARG A 79 -4.73 1.89 -11.79
CA ARG A 79 -4.41 2.97 -12.74
C ARG A 79 -4.44 2.46 -14.18
N ARG A 80 -3.84 1.30 -14.45
CA ARG A 80 -3.79 0.69 -15.79
C ARG A 80 -5.17 0.25 -16.27
N LEU A 81 -6.00 -0.36 -15.42
CA LEU A 81 -7.37 -0.71 -15.78
C LEU A 81 -8.18 0.53 -16.17
N LYS A 82 -8.13 1.59 -15.37
CA LYS A 82 -8.79 2.87 -15.67
C LYS A 82 -8.30 3.47 -16.99
N SER A 83 -6.98 3.49 -17.21
CA SER A 83 -6.39 4.04 -18.45
C SER A 83 -6.80 3.27 -19.71
N ARG A 84 -7.23 2.01 -19.58
CA ARG A 84 -7.72 1.16 -20.67
C ARG A 84 -9.24 1.24 -20.86
N GLY A 85 -9.91 2.19 -20.22
CA GLY A 85 -11.35 2.42 -20.36
C GLY A 85 -12.23 1.57 -19.44
N CYS A 86 -11.65 0.83 -18.48
CA CYS A 86 -12.44 0.20 -17.43
C CYS A 86 -12.86 1.26 -16.42
N ASN A 87 -14.10 1.75 -16.52
CA ASN A 87 -14.62 2.81 -15.65
C ASN A 87 -15.15 2.27 -14.31
N GLN A 88 -15.65 1.03 -14.28
CA GLN A 88 -16.16 0.36 -13.08
C GLN A 88 -15.86 -1.15 -13.11
N LEU A 89 -15.67 -1.72 -11.92
CA LEU A 89 -15.64 -3.16 -11.68
C LEU A 89 -16.99 -3.62 -11.12
N ARG A 90 -17.22 -4.93 -11.04
CA ARG A 90 -18.46 -5.46 -10.45
C ARG A 90 -18.61 -5.06 -8.98
N ARG A 91 -17.55 -5.24 -8.20
CA ARG A 91 -17.51 -4.92 -6.77
C ARG A 91 -16.77 -3.61 -6.57
N THR A 92 -17.15 -2.84 -5.55
CA THR A 92 -16.36 -1.72 -5.06
C THR A 92 -15.00 -2.24 -4.58
N VAL A 93 -13.94 -1.52 -4.93
CA VAL A 93 -12.58 -1.81 -4.48
C VAL A 93 -12.11 -0.68 -3.57
N TYR A 94 -11.63 -1.06 -2.40
CA TYR A 94 -10.91 -0.18 -1.49
C TYR A 94 -9.42 -0.52 -1.55
N LEU A 95 -8.57 0.49 -1.62
CA LEU A 95 -7.17 0.38 -1.24
C LEU A 95 -6.99 1.03 0.12
N THR A 96 -6.33 0.33 1.02
CA THR A 96 -6.01 0.84 2.36
C THR A 96 -4.50 0.77 2.56
N PHE A 97 -3.91 1.91 2.90
CA PHE A 97 -2.49 2.03 3.27
C PHE A 97 -2.44 2.40 4.75
N VAL A 98 -1.93 1.48 5.57
CA VAL A 98 -1.96 1.61 7.03
C VAL A 98 -0.57 1.85 7.62
N PRO A 99 -0.48 2.52 8.78
CA PRO A 99 0.76 2.64 9.53
C PRO A 99 0.92 1.47 10.52
N ASP A 100 2.06 1.45 11.20
CA ASP A 100 2.34 0.73 12.46
C ASP A 100 2.36 -0.81 12.36
N GLU A 101 2.29 -1.41 11.17
CA GLU A 101 2.21 -2.87 11.03
C GLU A 101 3.45 -3.58 11.59
N GLU A 102 4.63 -3.02 11.37
CA GLU A 102 5.92 -3.59 11.81
C GLU A 102 6.09 -3.49 13.35
N LEU A 103 5.23 -2.70 14.01
CA LEU A 103 5.12 -2.57 15.46
C LEU A 103 3.90 -3.33 16.02
N GLY A 104 3.24 -4.14 15.18
CA GLY A 104 2.11 -4.98 15.54
C GLY A 104 0.73 -4.35 15.29
N GLY A 105 0.67 -3.22 14.59
CA GLY A 105 -0.56 -2.59 14.09
C GLY A 105 -1.49 -2.02 15.15
N VAL A 106 -0.99 -1.80 16.38
CA VAL A 106 -1.78 -1.35 17.54
C VAL A 106 -2.27 0.10 17.39
N LYS A 107 -1.57 0.92 16.63
CA LYS A 107 -1.96 2.30 16.27
C LYS A 107 -2.43 2.44 14.83
N GLY A 108 -2.49 1.34 14.08
CA GLY A 108 -2.91 1.29 12.68
C GLY A 108 -4.13 0.41 12.47
N MET A 109 -3.91 -0.81 11.98
CA MET A 109 -5.00 -1.70 11.56
C MET A 109 -5.89 -2.22 12.70
N LYS A 110 -5.34 -2.50 13.89
CA LYS A 110 -6.14 -3.06 15.01
C LYS A 110 -7.31 -2.16 15.44
N PRO A 111 -7.12 -0.83 15.63
CA PRO A 111 -8.23 0.06 15.94
C PRO A 111 -9.03 0.50 14.70
N PHE A 112 -8.67 0.07 13.49
CA PHE A 112 -9.40 0.36 12.25
C PHE A 112 -10.59 -0.59 12.08
N TYR A 113 -11.69 -0.31 12.79
CA TYR A 113 -12.97 -1.02 12.71
C TYR A 113 -14.09 -0.16 12.11
#